data_AF-W9XDL6-F1
#
_entry.id   AF-W9XDL6-F1
#
_cell.length_a   1.000
_cell.length_b   1.000
_cell.length_c   1.000
_cell.angle_alpha   90.00
_cell.angle_beta   90.00
_cell.angle_gamma   90.00
#
_symmetry.space_group_name_H-M   'P 1'
#
loop_
_entity.id
_entity.type
_entity.pdbx_description
1 polymer ?
#
loop_
_entity_poly.entity_id
_entity_poly.type
_entity_poly.pdbx_seq_one_letter_code
_entity_poly.pdbx_strand_id
1 'polypeptide(L)'
;MAVRGPCPMLNTLANHGFLPHSGKNITENDTVNALNAALNVDRKLGVFLFQHAITTNPAPNATDFSLDDLSRHNILEHDASLSRGDYYFGDDHTFNQTIFDQTRSYWTVPIIDIETAAKARLARVDTSKATNPTFNLTTTGTLFSFGETAAYIIALGDRETGTVRRAWVEYLFGKNRVTVQGLV
;
A
#
# COMPACT_ATOMS: atom_id res chain seq x y z
N MET A 1 -22.09 2.73 -4.97
CA MET A 1 -20.97 2.19 -5.76
C MET A 1 -19.82 1.84 -4.83
N ALA A 2 -19.05 0.81 -5.15
CA ALA A 2 -17.86 0.43 -4.38
C ALA A 2 -16.69 1.38 -4.65
N VAL A 3 -15.84 1.61 -3.65
CA VAL A 3 -14.67 2.50 -3.71
C VAL A 3 -13.40 1.73 -3.37
N ARG A 4 -12.28 2.20 -3.88
CA ARG A 4 -10.94 1.64 -3.70
C ARG A 4 -9.96 2.80 -3.54
N GLY A 5 -8.81 2.51 -2.92
CA GLY A 5 -7.80 3.50 -2.57
C GLY A 5 -6.43 3.24 -3.18
N PRO A 6 -5.40 3.97 -2.71
CA PRO A 6 -4.03 3.81 -3.16
C PRO A 6 -3.41 2.50 -2.65
N CYS A 7 -3.88 1.94 -1.53
CA CYS A 7 -3.35 0.71 -0.95
C CYS A 7 -3.81 -0.56 -1.69
N PRO A 8 -2.93 -1.28 -2.41
CA PRO A 8 -3.32 -2.48 -3.15
C PRO A 8 -3.78 -3.62 -2.23
N MET A 9 -3.22 -3.71 -1.01
CA MET A 9 -3.59 -4.77 -0.07
C MET A 9 -5.01 -4.58 0.47
N LEU A 10 -5.37 -3.39 0.95
CA LEU A 10 -6.73 -3.14 1.43
C LEU A 10 -7.78 -3.26 0.31
N ASN A 11 -7.44 -2.84 -0.91
CA ASN A 11 -8.27 -3.09 -2.09
C ASN A 11 -8.50 -4.58 -2.32
N THR A 12 -7.46 -5.39 -2.15
CA THR A 12 -7.52 -6.85 -2.27
C THR A 12 -8.39 -7.45 -1.17
N LEU A 13 -8.24 -7.03 0.09
CA LEU A 13 -9.06 -7.51 1.20
C LEU A 13 -10.55 -7.18 1.01
N ALA A 14 -10.89 -5.99 0.51
CA ALA A 14 -12.27 -5.65 0.14
C ALA A 14 -12.78 -6.49 -1.05
N ASN A 15 -11.93 -6.74 -2.06
CA ASN A 15 -12.27 -7.60 -3.20
C ASN A 15 -12.56 -9.05 -2.78
N HIS A 16 -11.90 -9.53 -1.73
CA HIS A 16 -12.05 -10.90 -1.21
C HIS A 16 -13.04 -11.00 -0.02
N GLY A 17 -13.69 -9.90 0.38
CA GLY A 17 -14.71 -9.89 1.42
C GLY A 17 -14.18 -9.97 2.86
N PHE A 18 -12.87 -9.78 3.07
CA PHE A 18 -12.29 -9.60 4.40
C PHE A 18 -12.62 -8.23 4.99
N LEU A 19 -12.71 -7.21 4.12
CA LEU A 19 -13.26 -5.90 4.44
C LEU A 19 -14.65 -5.76 3.76
N PRO A 20 -15.50 -4.81 4.20
CA PRO A 20 -16.71 -4.45 3.47
C PRO A 20 -16.42 -4.31 1.97
N HIS A 21 -17.10 -5.10 1.13
CA HIS A 21 -16.79 -5.14 -0.31
C HIS A 21 -17.01 -3.78 -1.00
N SER A 22 -17.90 -2.96 -0.43
CA SER A 22 -18.11 -1.57 -0.80
C SER A 22 -16.86 -0.71 -0.66
N GLY A 23 -15.89 -1.09 0.18
CA GLY A 23 -14.73 -0.28 0.55
C GLY A 23 -15.09 0.92 1.44
N LYS A 24 -16.26 0.91 2.07
CA LYS A 24 -16.78 2.03 2.88
C LYS A 24 -17.05 1.62 4.31
N ASN A 25 -17.06 2.60 5.20
CA ASN A 25 -17.43 2.44 6.61
C ASN A 25 -16.60 1.35 7.31
N ILE A 26 -15.30 1.33 7.02
CA ILE A 26 -14.36 0.37 7.59
C ILE A 26 -14.00 0.82 9.00
N THR A 27 -14.41 0.03 9.99
CA THR A 27 -14.15 0.30 11.41
C THR A 27 -12.80 -0.24 11.86
N GLU A 28 -12.40 0.08 13.10
CA GLU A 28 -11.21 -0.50 13.73
C GLU A 28 -11.30 -2.03 13.76
N ASN A 29 -12.46 -2.55 14.18
CA ASN A 29 -12.67 -3.98 14.30
C ASN A 29 -12.58 -4.67 12.93
N ASP A 30 -13.14 -4.07 11.88
CA ASP A 30 -13.02 -4.60 10.51
C ASP A 30 -11.55 -4.64 10.07
N THR A 31 -10.81 -3.55 10.31
CA THR A 31 -9.40 -3.43 9.94
C THR A 31 -8.54 -4.46 10.67
N VAL A 32 -8.65 -4.52 11.99
CA VAL A 32 -7.87 -5.43 12.83
C VAL A 32 -8.17 -6.89 12.49
N ASN A 33 -9.45 -7.24 12.32
CA ASN A 33 -9.82 -8.62 12.00
C ASN A 33 -9.42 -9.00 10.58
N ALA A 34 -9.59 -8.12 9.58
CA ALA A 34 -9.19 -8.41 8.21
C ALA A 34 -7.67 -8.61 8.09
N LEU A 35 -6.87 -7.71 8.68
CA LEU A 35 -5.41 -7.81 8.65
C LEU A 35 -4.90 -9.04 9.41
N ASN A 36 -5.49 -9.34 10.57
CA ASN A 36 -5.09 -10.51 11.35
C ASN A 36 -5.48 -11.82 10.65
N ALA A 37 -6.73 -11.93 10.20
CA ALA A 37 -7.25 -13.17 9.61
C ALA A 37 -6.65 -13.47 8.23
N ALA A 38 -6.39 -12.45 7.41
CA ALA A 38 -5.93 -12.65 6.03
C ALA A 38 -4.40 -12.60 5.87
N LEU A 39 -3.69 -11.90 6.77
CA LEU A 39 -2.25 -11.62 6.60
C LEU A 39 -1.42 -11.97 7.85
N ASN A 40 -2.07 -12.50 8.89
CA ASN A 40 -1.45 -12.79 10.19
C ASN A 40 -0.69 -11.57 10.75
N VAL A 41 -1.28 -10.38 10.61
CA VAL A 41 -0.78 -9.13 11.21
C VAL A 41 -1.16 -9.10 12.69
N ASP A 42 -0.22 -8.71 13.54
CA ASP A 42 -0.47 -8.53 14.98
C ASP A 42 -1.59 -7.50 15.22
N ARG A 43 -2.46 -7.77 16.20
CA ARG A 43 -3.63 -6.92 16.45
C ARG A 43 -3.24 -5.50 16.86
N LYS A 44 -2.15 -5.29 17.61
CA LYS A 44 -1.69 -3.95 17.99
C LYS A 44 -1.20 -3.17 16.77
N LEU A 45 -0.52 -3.86 15.84
CA LEU A 45 -0.15 -3.25 14.56
C LEU A 45 -1.40 -2.92 13.72
N GLY A 46 -2.42 -3.78 13.73
CA GLY A 46 -3.71 -3.50 13.10
C GLY A 46 -4.39 -2.24 13.65
N VAL A 47 -4.41 -2.08 14.98
CA VAL A 47 -4.96 -0.87 15.65
C VAL A 47 -4.14 0.36 15.25
N PHE A 48 -2.81 0.27 15.27
CA PHE A 48 -1.93 1.37 14.85
C PHE A 48 -2.18 1.81 13.41
N LEU A 49 -2.36 0.86 12.49
CA LEU A 49 -2.66 1.15 11.08
C LEU A 49 -4.05 1.79 10.94
N PHE A 50 -5.05 1.33 11.69
CA PHE A 50 -6.37 1.95 11.71
C PHE A 50 -6.33 3.40 12.23
N GLN A 51 -5.62 3.65 13.34
CA GLN A 51 -5.48 5.00 13.92
C GLN A 51 -4.85 6.00 12.95
N HIS A 52 -4.00 5.53 12.03
CA HIS A 52 -3.47 6.35 10.95
C HIS A 52 -4.48 6.49 9.82
N ALA A 53 -5.11 5.40 9.37
CA ALA A 53 -6.12 5.39 8.31
C ALA A 53 -7.27 6.36 8.61
N ILE A 54 -7.79 6.36 9.84
CA ILE A 54 -8.94 7.18 10.23
C ILE A 54 -8.65 8.69 10.16
N THR A 55 -7.39 9.13 10.27
CA THR A 55 -7.01 10.55 10.10
C THR A 55 -7.26 11.07 8.67
N THR A 56 -7.41 10.15 7.72
CA THR A 56 -7.75 10.47 6.34
C THR A 56 -9.24 10.69 6.15
N ASN A 57 -10.12 10.31 7.08
CA ASN A 57 -11.52 10.71 7.00
C ASN A 57 -11.66 12.19 7.41
N PRO A 58 -12.16 13.10 6.54
CA PRO A 58 -12.29 14.52 6.88
C PRO A 58 -13.44 14.83 7.85
N ALA A 59 -14.32 13.86 8.14
CA ALA A 59 -15.45 14.08 9.03
C ALA A 59 -14.99 14.30 10.48
N PRO A 60 -15.56 15.28 11.19
CA PRO A 60 -15.24 15.50 12.60
C PRO A 60 -15.66 14.28 13.43
N ASN A 61 -14.79 13.83 14.34
CA ASN A 61 -15.02 12.67 15.20
C ASN A 61 -15.35 11.37 14.42
N ALA A 62 -14.77 11.20 13.24
CA ALA A 62 -14.90 9.96 12.47
C ALA A 62 -14.55 8.73 13.33
N THR A 63 -15.31 7.65 13.14
CA THR A 63 -15.11 6.34 13.78
C THR A 63 -14.79 5.23 12.77
N ASP A 64 -14.73 5.58 11.49
CA ASP A 64 -14.48 4.70 10.35
C ASP A 64 -13.80 5.48 9.22
N PHE A 65 -13.31 4.76 8.21
CA PHE A 65 -12.81 5.36 6.97
C PHE A 65 -13.34 4.57 5.75
N SER A 66 -13.32 5.21 4.59
CA SER A 66 -13.51 4.56 3.28
C SER A 66 -12.18 4.46 2.56
N LEU A 67 -12.01 3.45 1.69
CA LEU A 67 -10.72 3.22 1.02
C LEU A 67 -10.28 4.41 0.16
N ASP A 68 -11.20 5.20 -0.38
CA ASP A 68 -10.92 6.42 -1.13
C ASP A 68 -10.52 7.61 -0.25
N ASP A 69 -10.86 7.61 1.05
CA ASP A 69 -10.35 8.62 2.00
C ASP A 69 -8.82 8.57 2.08
N LEU A 70 -8.24 7.36 1.96
CA LEU A 70 -6.80 7.13 2.02
C LEU A 70 -6.02 7.86 0.91
N SER A 71 -6.67 8.35 -0.16
CA SER A 71 -6.04 9.13 -1.23
C SER A 71 -5.81 10.61 -0.85
N ARG A 72 -6.19 11.05 0.35
CA ARG A 72 -5.96 12.45 0.75
C ARG A 72 -4.48 12.73 0.98
N HIS A 73 -3.90 13.45 0.03
CA HIS A 73 -2.48 13.79 -0.02
C HIS A 73 -1.95 14.44 1.26
N ASN A 74 -0.73 14.06 1.63
CA ASN A 74 0.05 14.54 2.78
C ASN A 74 -0.55 14.24 4.17
N ILE A 75 -1.49 13.30 4.27
CA ILE A 75 -1.93 12.72 5.56
C ILE A 75 -1.27 11.37 5.78
N LEU A 76 -1.56 10.42 4.88
CA LEU A 76 -0.87 9.13 4.75
C LEU A 76 -0.37 8.91 3.34
N GLU A 77 -1.21 9.20 2.34
CA GLU A 77 -0.80 9.26 0.94
C GLU A 77 0.36 10.24 0.77
N HIS A 78 1.32 9.86 -0.06
CA HIS A 78 2.57 10.57 -0.26
C HIS A 78 3.13 10.37 -1.68
N ASP A 79 3.94 11.34 -2.11
CA ASP A 79 4.70 11.24 -3.36
C ASP A 79 5.68 10.06 -3.37
N ALA A 80 6.20 9.72 -4.55
CA ALA A 80 7.14 8.61 -4.77
C ALA A 80 6.58 7.22 -4.45
N SER A 81 5.27 7.04 -4.66
CA SER A 81 4.59 5.76 -4.62
C SER A 81 5.19 4.73 -5.60
N LEU A 82 5.10 3.44 -5.25
CA LEU A 82 5.62 2.33 -6.06
C LEU A 82 4.80 2.02 -7.32
N SER A 83 3.57 2.52 -7.41
CA SER A 83 2.63 2.19 -8.50
C SER A 83 1.58 3.25 -8.79
N ARG A 84 1.58 4.36 -8.05
CA ARG A 84 0.63 5.48 -8.16
C ARG A 84 1.41 6.73 -8.57
N GLY A 85 0.72 7.67 -9.21
CA GLY A 85 1.27 8.99 -9.52
C GLY A 85 1.56 9.79 -8.26
N ASP A 86 2.38 10.83 -8.41
CA ASP A 86 2.48 11.87 -7.39
C ASP A 86 1.28 12.81 -7.52
N TYR A 87 0.85 13.41 -6.41
CA TYR A 87 -0.33 14.28 -6.36
C TYR A 87 -0.26 15.44 -7.36
N TYR A 88 0.94 15.98 -7.60
CA TYR A 88 1.20 17.04 -8.58
C TYR A 88 0.66 16.71 -9.98
N PHE A 89 0.66 15.44 -10.38
CA PHE A 89 0.20 15.00 -11.71
C PHE A 89 -1.30 14.68 -11.77
N GLY A 90 -2.03 14.79 -10.65
CA GLY A 90 -3.49 14.77 -10.58
C GLY A 90 -4.16 13.42 -10.31
N ASP A 91 -3.42 12.30 -10.28
CA ASP A 91 -3.93 10.97 -9.90
C ASP A 91 -2.90 10.18 -9.09
N ASP A 92 -3.13 10.14 -7.78
CA ASP A 92 -2.29 9.57 -6.73
C ASP A 92 -2.80 8.22 -6.19
N HIS A 93 -3.85 7.66 -6.78
CA HIS A 93 -4.54 6.49 -6.21
C HIS A 93 -4.81 5.38 -7.22
N THR A 94 -4.99 5.71 -8.50
CA THR A 94 -5.15 4.70 -9.55
C THR A 94 -3.82 3.99 -9.83
N PHE A 95 -3.90 2.68 -10.06
CA PHE A 95 -2.73 1.92 -10.50
C PHE A 95 -2.21 2.47 -11.84
N ASN A 96 -0.93 2.85 -11.86
CA ASN A 96 -0.24 3.36 -13.02
C ASN A 96 0.83 2.36 -13.48
N GLN A 97 0.59 1.72 -14.63
CA GLN A 97 1.49 0.70 -15.17
C GLN A 97 2.89 1.24 -15.46
N THR A 98 3.00 2.47 -15.97
CA THR A 98 4.31 3.09 -16.29
C THR A 98 5.14 3.28 -15.03
N ILE A 99 4.53 3.77 -13.94
CA ILE A 99 5.22 3.95 -12.66
C ILE A 99 5.59 2.59 -12.06
N PHE A 100 4.68 1.62 -12.09
CA PHE A 100 4.97 0.29 -11.61
C PHE A 100 6.08 -0.40 -12.41
N ASP A 101 6.17 -0.15 -13.72
CA ASP A 101 7.26 -0.63 -14.57
C ASP A 101 8.61 -0.03 -14.19
N GLN A 102 8.66 1.25 -13.79
CA GLN A 102 9.87 1.86 -13.23
C GLN A 102 10.30 1.21 -11.92
N THR A 103 9.37 0.90 -11.01
CA THR A 103 9.71 0.15 -9.80
C THR A 103 10.21 -1.26 -10.15
N ARG A 104 9.49 -1.94 -11.03
CA ARG A 104 9.75 -3.32 -11.43
C ARG A 104 11.07 -3.50 -12.17
N SER A 105 11.58 -2.47 -12.86
CA SER A 105 12.88 -2.56 -13.56
C SER A 105 14.05 -2.83 -12.63
N TYR A 106 13.89 -2.59 -11.32
CA TYR A 106 14.89 -2.92 -10.31
C TYR A 106 14.82 -4.37 -9.81
N TRP A 107 13.70 -5.07 -10.04
CA TRP A 107 13.51 -6.47 -9.66
C TRP A 107 14.05 -7.40 -10.75
N THR A 108 15.37 -7.39 -10.96
CA THR A 108 16.02 -8.06 -12.10
C THR A 108 16.02 -9.59 -12.03
N VAL A 109 15.66 -10.16 -10.87
CA VAL A 109 15.61 -11.60 -10.62
C VAL A 109 14.22 -12.04 -10.09
N PRO A 110 13.88 -13.34 -10.14
CA PRO A 110 12.55 -13.83 -9.72
C PRO A 110 12.23 -13.66 -8.22
N ILE A 111 13.24 -13.48 -7.37
CA ILE A 111 13.11 -13.29 -5.93
C ILE A 111 13.59 -11.88 -5.58
N ILE A 112 12.72 -11.08 -4.97
CA ILE A 112 13.05 -9.75 -4.46
C ILE A 112 13.53 -9.93 -3.02
N ASP A 113 14.75 -9.47 -2.74
CA ASP A 113 15.25 -9.31 -1.37
C ASP A 113 15.10 -7.86 -0.89
N ILE A 114 15.44 -7.63 0.39
CA ILE A 114 15.34 -6.30 1.03
C ILE A 114 16.16 -5.25 0.27
N GLU A 115 17.37 -5.59 -0.22
CA GLU A 115 18.24 -4.64 -0.91
C GLU A 115 17.63 -4.21 -2.26
N THR A 116 17.12 -5.17 -3.03
CA THR A 116 16.44 -4.93 -4.30
C THR A 116 15.17 -4.10 -4.09
N ALA A 117 14.38 -4.41 -3.06
CA ALA A 117 13.21 -3.64 -2.66
C ALA A 117 13.57 -2.18 -2.31
N ALA A 118 14.63 -1.98 -1.51
CA ALA A 118 15.10 -0.66 -1.12
C ALA A 118 15.62 0.15 -2.32
N LYS A 119 16.37 -0.47 -3.24
CA LYS A 119 16.84 0.16 -4.49
C LYS A 119 15.68 0.63 -5.35
N ALA A 120 14.65 -0.20 -5.54
CA ALA A 120 13.46 0.15 -6.31
C ALA A 120 12.74 1.36 -5.69
N ARG A 121 12.66 1.40 -4.36
CA ARG A 121 12.04 2.51 -3.63
C ARG A 121 12.83 3.80 -3.73
N LEU A 122 14.15 3.74 -3.52
CA LEU A 122 15.03 4.90 -3.65
C LEU A 122 14.92 5.49 -5.06
N ALA A 123 14.91 4.65 -6.09
CA ALA A 123 14.74 5.09 -7.47
C ALA A 123 13.42 5.84 -7.71
N ARG A 124 12.32 5.42 -7.07
CA ARG A 124 11.04 6.15 -7.12
C ARG A 124 11.13 7.51 -6.47
N VAL A 125 11.82 7.62 -5.33
CA VAL A 125 12.08 8.90 -4.66
C VAL A 125 12.93 9.82 -5.55
N ASP A 126 14.00 9.30 -6.14
CA ASP A 126 14.88 10.10 -7.01
C ASP A 126 14.16 10.57 -8.28
N THR A 127 13.35 9.69 -8.89
CA THR A 127 12.53 10.04 -10.05
C THR A 127 11.51 11.13 -9.71
N SER A 128 10.82 10.98 -8.58
CA SER A 128 9.84 11.94 -8.11
C SER A 128 10.49 13.31 -7.83
N LYS A 129 11.60 13.36 -7.09
CA LYS A 129 12.39 14.59 -6.90
C LYS A 129 12.83 15.27 -8.19
N ALA A 130 13.17 14.49 -9.22
CA ALA A 130 13.65 15.02 -10.49
C ALA A 130 12.53 15.54 -11.41
N THR A 131 11.29 15.07 -11.23
CA THR A 131 10.19 15.30 -12.18
C THR A 131 9.00 16.05 -11.59
N ASN A 132 8.82 16.02 -10.27
CA ASN A 132 7.76 16.71 -9.54
C ASN A 132 8.33 17.98 -8.86
N PRO A 133 8.02 19.18 -9.37
CA PRO A 133 8.55 20.44 -8.82
C PRO A 133 7.99 20.78 -7.43
N THR A 134 6.92 20.10 -6.99
CA THR A 134 6.34 20.23 -5.66
C THR A 134 6.55 18.99 -4.80
N PHE A 135 7.56 18.17 -5.15
CA PHE A 135 7.85 16.93 -4.43
C PHE A 135 7.86 17.14 -2.92
N ASN A 136 7.03 16.36 -2.22
CA ASN A 136 6.98 16.36 -0.78
C ASN A 136 6.89 14.94 -0.24
N LEU A 137 7.78 14.62 0.70
CA LEU A 137 7.73 13.38 1.45
C LEU A 137 7.87 13.73 2.94
N THR A 138 6.72 13.82 3.61
CA THR A 138 6.66 14.15 5.05
C THR A 138 7.37 13.09 5.89
N THR A 139 7.60 13.37 7.18
CA THR A 139 8.14 12.36 8.12
C THR A 139 7.24 11.12 8.17
N THR A 140 5.92 11.32 8.26
CA THR A 140 4.93 10.23 8.23
C THR A 140 4.98 9.47 6.92
N GLY A 141 4.96 10.17 5.78
CA GLY A 141 5.07 9.54 4.45
C GLY A 141 6.38 8.75 4.30
N THR A 142 7.50 9.28 4.80
CA THR A 142 8.79 8.57 4.80
C THR A 142 8.72 7.26 5.60
N LEU A 143 8.15 7.27 6.80
CA LEU A 143 8.01 6.07 7.63
C LEU A 143 7.08 5.03 6.98
N PHE A 144 5.91 5.46 6.51
CA PHE A 144 4.93 4.56 5.87
C PHE A 144 5.50 3.95 4.60
N SER A 145 6.15 4.75 3.78
CA SER A 145 6.70 4.29 2.52
C SER A 145 7.84 3.26 2.68
N PHE A 146 8.61 3.30 3.78
CA PHE A 146 9.52 2.20 4.15
C PHE A 146 8.74 0.96 4.59
N GLY A 147 7.72 1.16 5.45
CA GLY A 147 6.82 0.11 5.89
C GLY A 147 6.13 -0.61 4.74
N GLU A 148 5.63 0.10 3.73
CA GLU A 148 4.98 -0.43 2.53
C GLU A 148 5.94 -1.26 1.67
N THR A 149 7.19 -0.82 1.56
CA THR A 149 8.23 -1.56 0.84
C THR A 149 8.54 -2.88 1.56
N ALA A 150 8.55 -2.89 2.89
CA ALA A 150 8.66 -4.13 3.67
C ALA A 150 7.36 -4.96 3.66
N ALA A 151 6.19 -4.32 3.57
CA ALA A 151 4.90 -4.95 3.78
C ALA A 151 4.61 -6.02 2.73
N TYR A 152 4.96 -5.81 1.45
CA TYR A 152 4.74 -6.85 0.44
C TYR A 152 5.65 -8.08 0.65
N ILE A 153 6.83 -7.91 1.28
CA ILE A 153 7.68 -9.04 1.69
C ILE A 153 7.06 -9.74 2.89
N ILE A 154 6.61 -9.00 3.91
CA ILE A 154 6.03 -9.57 5.13
C ILE A 154 4.72 -10.30 4.86
N ALA A 155 3.90 -9.76 3.96
CA ALA A 155 2.58 -10.28 3.64
C ALA A 155 2.61 -11.45 2.66
N LEU A 156 3.50 -11.43 1.67
CA LEU A 156 3.52 -12.43 0.59
C LEU A 156 4.77 -13.32 0.62
N GLY A 157 5.80 -12.97 1.38
CA GLY A 157 7.11 -13.59 1.31
C GLY A 157 7.52 -14.34 2.57
N ASP A 158 8.79 -14.68 2.62
CA ASP A 158 9.45 -15.31 3.76
C ASP A 158 10.05 -14.22 4.67
N ARG A 159 9.58 -14.18 5.92
CA ARG A 159 9.92 -13.14 6.91
C ARG A 159 11.31 -13.33 7.51
N GLU A 160 11.84 -14.55 7.50
CA GLU A 160 13.15 -14.87 8.10
C GLU A 160 14.27 -14.47 7.14
N THR A 161 14.11 -14.82 5.87
CA THR A 161 15.07 -14.51 4.80
C THR A 161 14.88 -13.11 4.22
N GLY A 162 13.71 -12.49 4.43
CA GLY A 162 13.41 -11.17 3.89
C GLY A 162 13.24 -11.19 2.37
N THR A 163 12.62 -12.25 1.84
CA THR A 163 12.50 -12.46 0.39
C THR A 163 11.06 -12.70 -0.05
N VAL A 164 10.74 -12.33 -1.28
CA VAL A 164 9.41 -12.55 -1.87
C VAL A 164 9.50 -12.86 -3.36
N ARG A 165 8.60 -13.71 -3.85
CA ARG A 165 8.50 -13.98 -5.29
C ARG A 165 8.01 -12.72 -6.01
N ARG A 166 8.79 -12.23 -6.96
CA ARG A 166 8.45 -11.07 -7.82
C ARG A 166 7.04 -11.20 -8.43
N ALA A 167 6.70 -12.39 -8.93
CA ALA A 167 5.40 -12.65 -9.54
C ALA A 167 4.22 -12.42 -8.59
N TRP A 168 4.38 -12.63 -7.28
CA TRP A 168 3.32 -12.39 -6.29
C TRP A 168 3.13 -10.89 -6.04
N VAL A 169 4.22 -10.13 -5.98
CA VAL A 169 4.16 -8.67 -5.88
C VAL A 169 3.53 -8.07 -7.13
N GLU A 170 3.94 -8.51 -8.32
CA GLU A 170 3.33 -8.09 -9.60
C GLU A 170 1.83 -8.38 -9.64
N TYR A 171 1.41 -9.54 -9.14
CA TYR A 171 0.00 -9.92 -9.12
C TYR A 171 -0.83 -9.05 -8.15
N LEU A 172 -0.31 -8.78 -6.94
CA LEU A 172 -0.92 -7.88 -5.96
C LEU A 172 -1.19 -6.50 -6.57
N PHE A 173 -0.15 -5.87 -7.13
CA PHE A 173 -0.24 -4.50 -7.65
C PHE A 173 -1.06 -4.42 -8.96
N GLY A 174 -0.83 -5.34 -9.91
CA GLY A 174 -1.45 -5.27 -11.24
C GLY A 174 -2.92 -5.73 -11.29
N LYS A 175 -3.39 -6.48 -10.29
CA LYS A 175 -4.76 -7.01 -10.27
C LYS A 175 -5.57 -6.63 -9.03
N ASN A 176 -4.97 -6.02 -8.00
CA ASN A 176 -5.57 -5.88 -6.67
C ASN A 176 -6.20 -7.21 -6.20
N ARG A 177 -5.44 -8.30 -6.41
CA ARG A 177 -5.80 -9.68 -6.08
C ARG A 177 -4.56 -10.41 -5.61
N VAL A 178 -4.75 -11.46 -4.83
CA VAL A 178 -3.70 -12.43 -4.45
C VAL A 178 -4.26 -13.84 -4.63
N THR A 179 -3.41 -14.80 -4.99
CA THR A 179 -3.81 -16.21 -5.03
C THR A 179 -3.99 -16.75 -3.62
N VAL A 180 -4.84 -17.76 -3.40
CA VAL A 180 -5.11 -18.34 -2.07
C VAL A 180 -3.81 -18.68 -1.33
N GLN A 181 -2.78 -19.18 -2.02
CA GLN A 181 -1.43 -19.46 -1.46
C GLN A 181 -0.66 -18.24 -0.90
N GLY A 182 -1.11 -17.01 -1.14
CA GLY A 182 -0.50 -15.78 -0.60
C GLY A 182 -1.31 -15.14 0.52
N LEU A 183 -2.40 -15.77 0.99
CA LEU A 183 -3.25 -15.30 2.10
C LEU A 183 -3.37 -16.34 3.23
N VAL A 184 -2.73 -17.49 3.11
CA VAL A 184 -2.67 -18.56 4.12
C VAL A 184 -1.24 -19.04 4.30
#